data_AF-A0AAW6WZ27-F1
#
_entry.id   AF-A0AAW6WZ27-F1
#
_cell.length_a   1.000
_cell.length_b   1.000
_cell.length_c   1.000
_cell.angle_alpha   90.00
_cell.angle_beta   90.00
_cell.angle_gamma   90.00
#
_symmetry.space_group_name_H-M   'P 1'
#
loop_
_entity.id
_entity.type
_entity.pdbx_description
1 polymer ?
#
loop_
_entity_poly.entity_id
_entity_poly.type
_entity_poly.pdbx_seq_one_letter_code
_entity_poly.pdbx_strand_id
1 'polypeptide(L)'
;MRLRYALRSVPQMLSLCSLALVIPVTSQSLAAARQPDIPAWLGAYVGTGEGQIAQPVLQRARALYMRKVSEGTVKNPCYFAMDATRPNTPNDGKSAGRFYIVCEATQTFRVVSSGHGSGRDLKGVADFGNGRMCAKNFGNAMDSNLTTGGSYVTEETKTTFKGYYKLSQTKEAAYLRTFLQFDGEGETANARERAIGGHAAAKVAGICMKKDPQSPYANRDGYVPLGKLVEYAGGRSDGCTSWAASDANQIISMVKDNPTTLYIYPESSDIKAIAKAVAAGRSPAQSGLYWNDSCLKEIGTPKFWPKETLEPVIAQYKKDHPAPPTKPIPICDQP
;
A
#
# COMPACT_ATOMS: atom_id res chain seq x y z
N MET A 1 27.72 82.01 22.75
CA MET A 1 26.62 81.21 22.15
C MET A 1 26.11 80.24 23.22
N ARG A 2 24.99 80.62 23.87
CA ARG A 2 23.89 79.81 24.48
C ARG A 2 24.23 78.35 24.88
N LEU A 3 24.01 77.83 26.10
CA LEU A 3 22.90 77.96 27.08
C LEU A 3 23.40 77.25 28.37
N ARG A 4 23.64 77.88 29.53
CA ARG A 4 22.74 78.25 30.65
C ARG A 4 21.93 77.13 31.34
N TYR A 5 22.14 77.07 32.68
CA TYR A 5 21.33 76.55 33.80
C TYR A 5 21.31 75.02 34.05
N ALA A 6 21.12 74.49 35.26
CA ALA A 6 21.45 74.81 36.65
C ALA A 6 20.68 73.81 37.54
N LEU A 7 21.22 73.53 38.73
CA LEU A 7 20.53 73.23 39.99
C LEU A 7 19.73 71.91 40.16
N ARG A 8 20.22 71.16 41.15
CA ARG A 8 19.52 70.66 42.36
C ARG A 8 18.96 69.22 42.39
N SER A 9 19.32 68.63 43.53
CA SER A 9 18.55 67.73 44.41
C SER A 9 18.37 66.26 44.02
N VAL A 10 19.11 65.45 44.78
CA VAL A 10 18.80 64.08 45.19
C VAL A 10 17.39 64.01 45.79
N PRO A 11 16.63 62.96 45.44
CA PRO A 11 16.00 62.16 46.48
C PRO A 11 16.34 60.67 46.31
N GLN A 12 16.64 60.05 47.45
CA GLN A 12 16.70 58.60 47.62
C GLN A 12 15.34 57.98 47.26
N MET A 13 15.34 56.98 46.40
CA MET A 13 14.28 55.98 46.36
C MET A 13 14.90 54.58 46.33
N LEU A 14 14.67 53.87 47.43
CA LEU A 14 14.80 52.43 47.56
C LEU A 14 13.83 51.75 46.60
N SER A 15 14.31 50.84 45.74
CA SER A 15 13.50 49.69 45.30
C SER A 15 14.34 48.63 44.58
N LEU A 16 14.43 47.49 45.28
CA LEU A 16 14.34 46.13 44.75
C LEU A 16 15.32 45.73 43.62
N CYS A 17 16.41 45.10 44.03
CA CYS A 17 17.20 44.19 43.20
C CYS A 17 16.34 43.00 42.74
N SER A 18 15.91 43.03 41.47
CA SER A 18 15.45 41.83 40.76
C SER A 18 16.64 41.23 40.00
N LEU A 19 17.32 40.25 40.61
CA LEU A 19 18.21 39.36 39.87
C LEU A 19 17.35 38.51 38.93
N ALA A 20 17.35 38.85 37.64
CA ALA A 20 16.84 37.97 36.60
C ALA A 20 17.82 36.80 36.42
N LEU A 21 17.50 35.67 37.04
CA LEU A 21 18.19 34.41 36.82
C LEU A 21 17.85 33.92 35.40
N VAL A 22 18.84 33.92 34.51
CA VAL A 22 18.72 33.36 33.16
C VAL A 22 18.69 31.84 33.31
N ILE A 23 17.49 31.25 33.31
CA ILE A 23 17.33 29.80 33.33
C ILE A 23 17.58 29.27 31.91
N PRO A 24 18.57 28.38 31.70
CA PRO A 24 18.75 27.74 30.41
C PRO A 24 17.53 26.84 30.15
N VAL A 25 16.80 27.12 29.07
CA VAL A 25 15.72 26.26 28.58
C VAL A 25 16.35 24.95 28.13
N THR A 26 16.32 23.97 29.03
CA THR A 26 16.74 22.60 28.76
C THR A 26 15.88 22.01 27.66
N SER A 27 16.57 21.44 26.68
CA SER A 27 16.11 20.69 25.52
C SER A 27 14.72 20.08 25.66
N GLN A 28 13.83 20.43 24.72
CA GLN A 28 12.66 19.62 24.42
C GLN A 28 13.14 18.19 24.12
N SER A 29 12.96 17.29 25.07
CA SER A 29 13.02 15.86 24.79
C SER A 29 11.96 15.57 23.75
N LEU A 30 12.39 15.28 22.52
CA LEU A 30 11.58 14.52 21.59
C LEU A 30 11.22 13.22 22.33
N ALA A 31 9.98 13.12 22.79
CA ALA A 31 9.45 11.87 23.29
C ALA A 31 9.57 10.87 22.13
N ALA A 32 10.60 10.02 22.16
CA ALA A 32 10.64 8.83 21.34
C ALA A 32 9.37 8.06 21.74
N ALA A 33 8.36 8.08 20.86
CA ALA A 33 7.14 7.35 21.08
C ALA A 33 7.53 5.91 21.40
N ARG A 34 7.35 5.50 22.65
CA ARG A 34 7.69 4.15 23.14
C ARG A 34 6.91 3.19 22.27
N GLN A 35 7.61 2.54 21.34
CA GLN A 35 6.98 1.55 20.46
C GLN A 35 6.35 0.51 21.39
N PRO A 36 5.03 0.28 21.29
CA PRO A 36 4.37 -0.60 22.25
C PRO A 36 4.96 -2.00 22.08
N ASP A 37 5.40 -2.60 23.19
CA ASP A 37 6.10 -3.88 23.21
C ASP A 37 5.31 -4.94 22.42
N ILE A 38 6.01 -5.73 21.61
CA ILE A 38 5.39 -6.80 20.81
C ILE A 38 4.89 -7.88 21.79
N PRO A 39 3.60 -8.26 21.76
CA PRO A 39 3.07 -9.33 22.60
C PRO A 39 3.87 -10.62 22.46
N ALA A 40 4.14 -11.32 23.57
CA ALA A 40 4.99 -12.51 23.58
C ALA A 40 4.52 -13.61 22.61
N TRP A 41 3.21 -13.78 22.44
CA TRP A 41 2.63 -14.76 21.51
C TRP A 41 3.00 -14.48 20.03
N LEU A 42 3.25 -13.21 19.68
CA LEU A 42 3.69 -12.81 18.34
C LEU A 42 5.16 -13.15 18.08
N GLY A 43 5.96 -13.38 19.13
CA GLY A 43 7.40 -13.60 19.02
C GLY A 43 7.76 -14.73 18.04
N ALA A 44 6.97 -15.81 17.99
CA ALA A 44 7.19 -16.93 17.06
C ALA A 44 7.02 -16.53 15.58
N TYR A 45 6.23 -15.49 15.30
CA TYR A 45 5.95 -15.00 13.96
C TYR A 45 6.84 -13.83 13.53
N VAL A 46 7.68 -13.30 14.43
CA VAL A 46 8.59 -12.18 14.11
C VAL A 46 9.88 -12.72 13.51
N GLY A 47 10.20 -12.28 12.30
CA GLY A 47 11.41 -12.68 11.59
C GLY A 47 11.31 -12.45 10.09
N THR A 48 12.35 -12.85 9.36
CA THR A 48 12.43 -12.69 7.89
C THR A 48 12.22 -14.00 7.14
N GLY A 49 11.98 -15.11 7.85
CA GLY A 49 11.74 -16.44 7.30
C GLY A 49 10.31 -16.66 6.79
N GLU A 50 10.06 -17.79 6.13
CA GLU A 50 8.74 -18.10 5.60
C GLU A 50 7.66 -18.09 6.68
N GLY A 51 6.49 -17.54 6.38
CA GLY A 51 5.40 -17.43 7.35
C GLY A 51 5.64 -16.42 8.49
N GLN A 52 6.75 -15.68 8.49
CA GLN A 52 7.06 -14.65 9.47
C GLN A 52 6.88 -13.23 8.92
N ILE A 53 6.65 -12.27 9.82
CA ILE A 53 6.61 -10.84 9.55
C ILE A 53 7.88 -10.17 10.09
N ALA A 54 8.52 -9.35 9.27
CA ALA A 54 9.70 -8.62 9.71
C ALA A 54 9.34 -7.59 10.79
N GLN A 55 10.21 -7.45 11.78
CA GLN A 55 9.94 -6.62 12.96
C GLN A 55 9.54 -5.17 12.61
N PRO A 56 10.21 -4.45 11.69
CA PRO A 56 9.80 -3.09 11.34
C PRO A 56 8.39 -3.02 10.74
N VAL A 57 7.99 -4.05 9.98
CA VAL A 57 6.67 -4.12 9.36
C VAL A 57 5.58 -4.34 10.41
N LEU A 58 5.80 -5.28 11.34
CA LEU A 58 4.86 -5.53 12.45
C LEU A 58 4.71 -4.31 13.36
N GLN A 59 5.82 -3.69 13.75
CA GLN A 59 5.81 -2.55 14.67
C GLN A 59 5.01 -1.39 14.08
N ARG A 60 5.22 -1.05 12.80
CA ARG A 60 4.50 0.05 12.15
C ARG A 60 3.02 -0.28 11.90
N ALA A 61 2.70 -1.51 11.50
CA ALA A 61 1.31 -1.96 11.38
C ALA A 61 0.56 -1.87 12.71
N ARG A 62 1.19 -2.33 13.79
CA ARG A 62 0.62 -2.29 15.13
C ARG A 62 0.49 -0.86 15.65
N ALA A 63 1.50 -0.01 15.44
CA ALA A 63 1.45 1.39 15.82
C ALA A 63 0.30 2.13 15.11
N LEU A 64 0.14 1.89 13.80
CA LEU A 64 -0.99 2.40 13.02
C LEU A 64 -2.34 1.93 13.60
N TYR A 65 -2.47 0.63 13.86
CA TYR A 65 -3.69 0.05 14.42
C TYR A 65 -4.05 0.68 15.78
N MET A 66 -3.11 0.68 16.73
CA MET A 66 -3.34 1.22 18.07
C MET A 66 -3.71 2.71 18.02
N ARG A 67 -3.07 3.47 17.14
CA ARG A 67 -3.42 4.88 16.91
C ARG A 67 -4.86 5.01 16.40
N LYS A 68 -5.26 4.26 15.35
CA LYS A 68 -6.63 4.33 14.79
C LYS A 68 -7.71 3.80 15.74
N VAL A 69 -7.38 2.84 16.60
CA VAL A 69 -8.26 2.42 17.70
C VAL A 69 -8.44 3.54 18.71
N SER A 70 -7.35 4.21 19.13
CA SER A 70 -7.43 5.34 20.06
C SER A 70 -8.19 6.55 19.50
N GLU A 71 -8.11 6.77 18.19
CA GLU A 71 -8.87 7.79 17.46
C GLU A 71 -10.36 7.41 17.30
N GLY A 72 -10.74 6.16 17.59
CA GLY A 72 -12.10 5.65 17.40
C GLY A 72 -12.48 5.36 15.94
N THR A 73 -11.53 5.48 15.00
CA THR A 73 -11.73 5.23 13.56
C THR A 73 -11.87 3.74 13.25
N VAL A 74 -11.21 2.87 14.03
CA VAL A 74 -11.23 1.42 13.83
C VAL A 74 -11.65 0.72 15.13
N LYS A 75 -12.53 -0.28 15.00
CA LYS A 75 -12.97 -1.18 16.09
C LYS A 75 -12.76 -2.65 15.77
N ASN A 76 -12.33 -2.97 14.55
CA ASN A 76 -12.05 -4.34 14.13
C ASN A 76 -10.96 -4.95 15.05
N PRO A 77 -11.13 -6.19 15.54
CA PRO A 77 -10.15 -6.84 16.43
C PRO A 77 -8.86 -7.27 15.71
N CYS A 78 -8.85 -7.21 14.37
CA CYS A 78 -7.74 -7.58 13.53
C CYS A 78 -7.17 -6.35 12.81
N TYR A 79 -5.88 -6.33 12.52
CA TYR A 79 -5.23 -5.37 11.63
C TYR A 79 -4.38 -6.07 10.58
N PHE A 80 -4.08 -5.37 9.50
CA PHE A 80 -3.34 -5.90 8.37
C PHE A 80 -1.97 -5.26 8.21
N ALA A 81 -1.05 -6.04 7.67
CA ALA A 81 0.25 -5.56 7.22
C ALA A 81 0.59 -6.18 5.87
N MET A 82 1.38 -5.49 5.06
CA MET A 82 1.95 -6.02 3.83
C MET A 82 3.43 -5.65 3.74
N ASP A 83 4.26 -6.61 3.34
CA ASP A 83 5.67 -6.39 3.06
C ASP A 83 5.93 -6.53 1.55
N ALA A 84 5.88 -5.42 0.83
CA ALA A 84 6.10 -5.39 -0.61
C ALA A 84 7.57 -5.62 -1.01
N THR A 85 8.50 -5.71 -0.04
CA THR A 85 9.91 -6.02 -0.31
C THR A 85 10.16 -7.52 -0.45
N ARG A 86 9.24 -8.37 0.04
CA ARG A 86 9.38 -9.83 -0.01
C ARG A 86 9.02 -10.41 -1.38
N PRO A 87 9.62 -11.55 -1.74
CA PRO A 87 9.30 -12.25 -2.97
C PRO A 87 7.82 -12.56 -3.04
N ASN A 88 7.27 -12.32 -4.22
CA ASN A 88 6.02 -12.89 -4.64
C ASN A 88 6.29 -14.27 -5.24
N THR A 89 5.69 -15.33 -4.71
CA THR A 89 5.85 -16.71 -5.21
C THR A 89 4.53 -17.21 -5.81
N PRO A 90 4.31 -17.07 -7.12
CA PRO A 90 3.00 -17.33 -7.73
C PRO A 90 2.77 -18.78 -8.15
N ASN A 91 3.79 -19.66 -8.07
CA ASN A 91 3.80 -20.90 -8.87
C ASN A 91 3.69 -22.22 -8.09
N ASP A 92 3.76 -22.25 -6.76
CA ASP A 92 3.92 -23.54 -6.06
C ASP A 92 2.80 -23.85 -5.06
N GLY A 93 1.68 -23.11 -5.09
CA GLY A 93 0.52 -23.32 -4.21
C GLY A 93 0.78 -23.10 -2.71
N LYS A 94 2.03 -22.82 -2.32
CA LYS A 94 2.47 -22.50 -0.96
C LYS A 94 3.19 -21.17 -0.98
N SER A 95 2.42 -20.10 -1.11
CA SER A 95 2.97 -18.77 -0.92
C SER A 95 3.46 -18.65 0.53
N ALA A 96 4.76 -18.39 0.74
CA ALA A 96 5.29 -17.97 2.05
C ALA A 96 4.65 -16.66 2.55
N GLY A 97 3.94 -15.97 1.65
CA GLY A 97 3.07 -14.83 1.85
C GLY A 97 3.79 -13.59 2.32
N ARG A 98 3.12 -12.47 2.09
CA ARG A 98 3.66 -11.15 2.42
C ARG A 98 2.58 -10.17 2.84
N PHE A 99 1.37 -10.67 3.01
CA PHE A 99 0.28 -9.95 3.63
C PHE A 99 -0.10 -10.73 4.88
N TYR A 100 -0.30 -10.00 5.96
CA TYR A 100 -0.42 -10.55 7.29
C TYR A 100 -1.72 -10.03 7.89
N ILE A 101 -2.46 -10.94 8.52
CA ILE A 101 -3.65 -10.62 9.29
C ILE A 101 -3.34 -10.97 10.74
N VAL A 102 -3.41 -9.98 11.61
CA VAL A 102 -3.06 -10.12 13.03
C VAL A 102 -4.28 -9.72 13.85
N CYS A 103 -4.77 -10.63 14.68
CA CYS A 103 -5.85 -10.34 15.63
C CYS A 103 -5.33 -10.63 17.04
N GLU A 104 -4.98 -9.57 17.78
CA GLU A 104 -4.33 -9.71 19.09
C GLU A 104 -5.27 -10.29 20.16
N ALA A 105 -6.57 -9.96 20.09
CA ALA A 105 -7.56 -10.45 21.05
C ALA A 105 -7.74 -11.98 21.01
N THR A 106 -7.64 -12.58 19.81
CA THR A 106 -7.77 -14.02 19.60
C THR A 106 -6.43 -14.72 19.42
N GLN A 107 -5.31 -13.98 19.51
CA GLN A 107 -3.95 -14.47 19.28
C GLN A 107 -3.79 -15.22 17.95
N THR A 108 -4.45 -14.73 16.91
CA THR A 108 -4.38 -15.34 15.57
C THR A 108 -3.47 -14.54 14.66
N PHE A 109 -2.53 -15.24 14.02
CA PHE A 109 -1.67 -14.72 12.99
C PHE A 109 -1.86 -15.52 11.72
N ARG A 110 -2.19 -14.86 10.61
CA ARG A 110 -2.37 -15.51 9.31
C ARG A 110 -1.52 -14.83 8.25
N VAL A 111 -0.97 -15.65 7.38
CA VAL A 111 -0.15 -15.23 6.26
C VAL A 111 -0.90 -15.55 4.99
N VAL A 112 -1.04 -14.56 4.11
CA VAL A 112 -1.74 -14.70 2.83
C VAL A 112 -0.86 -14.23 1.68
N SER A 113 -1.12 -14.82 0.51
CA SER A 113 -0.50 -14.39 -0.74
C SER A 113 -0.97 -12.99 -1.09
N SER A 114 -0.08 -12.14 -1.62
CA SER A 114 -0.48 -10.81 -2.07
C SER A 114 0.36 -10.32 -3.25
N GLY A 115 -0.28 -9.73 -4.24
CA GLY A 115 0.37 -9.01 -5.34
C GLY A 115 0.97 -7.67 -4.95
N HIS A 116 1.70 -7.06 -5.89
CA HIS A 116 2.16 -5.68 -5.80
C HIS A 116 1.95 -4.98 -7.16
N GLY A 117 2.12 -3.67 -7.15
CA GLY A 117 2.05 -2.82 -8.32
C GLY A 117 3.03 -3.24 -9.41
N SER A 118 2.54 -3.34 -10.63
CA SER A 118 3.32 -3.72 -11.81
C SER A 118 4.30 -2.64 -12.25
N GLY A 119 4.04 -1.38 -11.90
CA GLY A 119 4.67 -0.26 -12.56
C GLY A 119 4.34 -0.23 -14.06
N ARG A 120 5.07 0.58 -14.82
CA ARG A 120 4.93 0.69 -16.29
C ARG A 120 6.28 0.94 -16.93
N ASP A 121 6.39 0.50 -18.18
CA ASP A 121 7.47 0.85 -19.08
C ASP A 121 6.94 1.86 -20.11
N LEU A 122 7.41 3.10 -20.00
CA LEU A 122 7.13 4.17 -20.96
C LEU A 122 8.29 4.19 -21.97
N LYS A 123 8.07 3.55 -23.12
CA LYS A 123 9.11 3.29 -24.12
C LYS A 123 9.84 4.57 -24.51
N GLY A 124 11.16 4.56 -24.37
CA GLY A 124 12.03 5.70 -24.71
C GLY A 124 12.01 6.86 -23.71
N VAL A 125 11.25 6.76 -22.61
CA VAL A 125 11.12 7.85 -21.61
C VAL A 125 11.55 7.39 -20.22
N ALA A 126 10.90 6.38 -19.67
CA ALA A 126 11.22 5.87 -18.34
C ALA A 126 10.68 4.45 -18.15
N ASP A 127 11.53 3.55 -17.64
CA ASP A 127 11.12 2.23 -17.18
C ASP A 127 11.05 2.21 -15.65
N PHE A 128 9.83 2.09 -15.14
CA PHE A 128 9.53 1.86 -13.74
C PHE A 128 8.69 0.60 -13.55
N GLY A 129 8.80 -0.35 -14.48
CA GLY A 129 8.20 -1.67 -14.37
C GLY A 129 8.78 -2.45 -13.20
N ASN A 130 7.96 -3.34 -12.64
CA ASN A 130 8.36 -4.31 -11.64
C ASN A 130 8.30 -5.74 -12.21
N GLY A 131 9.27 -6.55 -11.75
CA GLY A 131 9.26 -7.99 -11.95
C GLY A 131 8.04 -8.64 -11.31
N ARG A 132 7.78 -9.91 -11.63
CA ARG A 132 6.66 -10.63 -10.99
C ARG A 132 6.99 -11.02 -9.55
N MET A 133 8.27 -11.29 -9.26
CA MET A 133 8.77 -11.79 -7.98
C MET A 133 9.11 -10.64 -7.02
N CYS A 134 10.01 -9.74 -7.43
CA CYS A 134 10.49 -8.65 -6.60
C CYS A 134 10.12 -7.27 -7.17
N ALA A 135 9.72 -6.36 -6.29
CA ALA A 135 9.44 -4.97 -6.64
C ALA A 135 10.70 -4.11 -6.46
N LYS A 136 11.07 -3.40 -7.51
CA LYS A 136 12.17 -2.41 -7.51
C LYS A 136 11.66 -0.99 -7.34
N ASN A 137 10.58 -0.69 -8.05
CA ASN A 137 10.01 0.63 -8.19
C ASN A 137 8.76 0.75 -7.32
N PHE A 138 8.68 1.87 -6.62
CA PHE A 138 7.56 2.28 -5.77
C PHE A 138 7.24 3.73 -6.06
N GLY A 139 6.03 4.18 -5.76
CA GLY A 139 5.68 5.56 -6.04
C GLY A 139 4.21 5.84 -5.76
N ASN A 140 3.88 7.12 -5.68
CA ASN A 140 2.53 7.61 -5.39
C ASN A 140 1.91 8.37 -6.57
N ALA A 141 2.55 8.38 -7.74
CA ALA A 141 2.02 9.03 -8.94
C ALA A 141 0.73 8.38 -9.43
N MET A 142 -0.24 9.21 -9.86
CA MET A 142 -1.38 8.80 -10.66
C MET A 142 -0.92 8.01 -11.90
N ASP A 143 -1.71 7.01 -12.30
CA ASP A 143 -1.47 6.20 -13.51
C ASP A 143 -0.13 5.44 -13.56
N SER A 144 0.60 5.33 -12.46
CA SER A 144 1.92 4.67 -12.40
C SER A 144 1.83 3.16 -12.21
N ASN A 145 0.71 2.63 -11.71
CA ASN A 145 0.55 1.24 -11.28
C ASN A 145 1.60 0.78 -10.25
N LEU A 146 2.28 1.71 -9.57
CA LEU A 146 3.27 1.40 -8.54
C LEU A 146 2.59 1.19 -7.18
N THR A 147 3.16 0.30 -6.37
CA THR A 147 2.80 0.23 -4.95
C THR A 147 3.32 1.48 -4.24
N THR A 148 2.49 2.04 -3.36
CA THR A 148 2.89 3.05 -2.40
C THR A 148 2.86 2.41 -1.02
N GLY A 149 3.95 2.49 -0.27
CA GLY A 149 3.92 2.09 1.14
C GLY A 149 3.43 3.22 2.03
N GLY A 150 3.00 2.84 3.23
CA GLY A 150 2.48 3.74 4.24
C GLY A 150 1.20 3.18 4.88
N SER A 151 0.46 4.09 5.50
CA SER A 151 -0.70 3.80 6.32
C SER A 151 -2.00 3.90 5.54
N TYR A 152 -2.85 2.88 5.69
CA TYR A 152 -4.18 2.82 5.10
C TYR A 152 -5.25 2.41 6.12
N VAL A 153 -6.50 2.76 5.84
CA VAL A 153 -7.71 2.19 6.43
C VAL A 153 -8.51 1.51 5.32
N THR A 154 -9.03 0.31 5.59
CA THR A 154 -9.94 -0.38 4.67
C THR A 154 -11.31 0.28 4.70
N GLU A 155 -11.94 0.47 3.55
CA GLU A 155 -13.21 1.22 3.46
C GLU A 155 -14.24 0.44 2.63
N GLU A 156 -15.00 1.10 1.76
CA GLU A 156 -16.11 0.48 1.07
C GLU A 156 -15.69 -0.68 0.14
N THR A 157 -16.57 -1.66 0.03
CA THR A 157 -16.45 -2.75 -0.93
C THR A 157 -17.34 -2.51 -2.14
N LYS A 158 -16.79 -2.60 -3.35
CA LYS A 158 -17.52 -2.46 -4.61
C LYS A 158 -17.53 -3.80 -5.36
N THR A 159 -18.69 -4.42 -5.48
CA THR A 159 -18.86 -5.66 -6.24
C THR A 159 -19.25 -5.35 -7.67
N THR A 160 -18.49 -5.90 -8.63
CA THR A 160 -18.73 -5.67 -10.05
C THR A 160 -18.75 -6.98 -10.81
N PHE A 161 -19.72 -7.13 -11.72
CA PHE A 161 -19.75 -8.23 -12.66
C PHE A 161 -18.60 -8.12 -13.66
N LYS A 162 -17.88 -9.22 -13.87
CA LYS A 162 -16.70 -9.29 -14.75
C LYS A 162 -16.91 -10.17 -15.98
N GLY A 163 -18.07 -10.81 -16.09
CA GLY A 163 -18.38 -11.77 -17.15
C GLY A 163 -18.82 -13.11 -16.61
N TYR A 164 -19.38 -13.92 -17.49
CA TYR A 164 -19.61 -15.34 -17.26
C TYR A 164 -18.34 -16.15 -17.57
N TYR A 165 -18.23 -17.30 -16.93
CA TYR A 165 -17.26 -18.31 -17.27
C TYR A 165 -17.90 -19.69 -17.27
N LYS A 166 -17.39 -20.58 -18.13
CA LYS A 166 -17.87 -21.97 -18.21
C LYS A 166 -17.39 -22.75 -16.99
N LEU A 167 -18.33 -23.30 -16.22
CA LEU A 167 -18.07 -24.29 -15.16
C LEU A 167 -17.99 -25.70 -15.75
N SER A 168 -18.79 -25.95 -16.78
CA SER A 168 -18.82 -27.19 -17.56
C SER A 168 -19.31 -26.88 -18.98
N GLN A 169 -19.49 -27.89 -19.82
CA GLN A 169 -20.02 -27.70 -21.18
C GLN A 169 -21.42 -27.06 -21.20
N THR A 170 -22.24 -27.31 -20.16
CA THR A 170 -23.65 -26.88 -20.12
C THR A 170 -23.95 -25.84 -19.05
N LYS A 171 -22.98 -25.51 -18.19
CA LYS A 171 -23.17 -24.61 -17.06
C LYS A 171 -22.19 -23.45 -17.09
N GLU A 172 -22.72 -22.25 -16.96
CA GLU A 172 -21.98 -21.00 -16.79
C GLU A 172 -22.22 -20.44 -15.39
N ALA A 173 -21.25 -19.68 -14.88
CA ALA A 173 -21.41 -18.91 -13.65
C ALA A 173 -20.97 -17.46 -13.88
N ALA A 174 -21.68 -16.54 -13.23
CA ALA A 174 -21.29 -15.14 -13.18
C ALA A 174 -20.07 -15.00 -12.26
N TYR A 175 -19.00 -14.35 -12.74
CA TYR A 175 -17.90 -13.94 -11.89
C TYR A 175 -18.16 -12.52 -11.39
N LEU A 176 -18.53 -12.42 -10.11
CA LEU A 176 -18.64 -11.18 -9.38
C LEU A 176 -17.34 -10.96 -8.61
N ARG A 177 -16.66 -9.85 -8.89
CA ARG A 177 -15.43 -9.49 -8.19
C ARG A 177 -15.68 -8.30 -7.28
N THR A 178 -15.49 -8.54 -5.99
CA THR A 178 -15.50 -7.50 -4.97
C THR A 178 -14.13 -6.84 -4.87
N PHE A 179 -14.13 -5.51 -4.89
CA PHE A 179 -12.96 -4.67 -4.68
C PHE A 179 -13.09 -3.98 -3.33
N LEU A 180 -12.15 -4.23 -2.43
CA LEU A 180 -12.03 -3.54 -1.15
C LEU A 180 -11.19 -2.28 -1.35
N GLN A 181 -11.78 -1.10 -1.17
CA GLN A 181 -11.06 0.16 -1.31
C GLN A 181 -10.20 0.45 -0.08
N PHE A 182 -9.06 1.09 -0.29
CA PHE A 182 -8.23 1.62 0.78
C PHE A 182 -8.27 3.15 0.77
N ASP A 183 -8.29 3.72 1.97
CA ASP A 183 -8.09 5.15 2.20
C ASP A 183 -6.72 5.36 2.85
N GLY A 184 -5.97 6.36 2.40
CA GLY A 184 -4.57 6.53 2.76
C GLY A 184 -4.31 7.83 3.51
N GLU A 185 -3.15 7.90 4.17
CA GLU A 185 -2.63 9.12 4.80
C GLU A 185 -1.16 9.37 4.39
N GLY A 186 -0.73 10.64 4.47
CA GLY A 186 0.63 11.02 4.08
C GLY A 186 0.92 10.77 2.59
N GLU A 187 1.98 10.03 2.28
CA GLU A 187 2.36 9.70 0.90
C GLU A 187 1.32 8.83 0.18
N THR A 188 0.44 8.17 0.93
CA THR A 188 -0.62 7.31 0.42
C THR A 188 -1.96 8.02 0.28
N ALA A 189 -2.05 9.31 0.62
CA ALA A 189 -3.31 10.06 0.69
C ALA A 189 -4.14 10.09 -0.59
N ASN A 190 -3.52 9.86 -1.76
CA ASN A 190 -4.23 9.76 -3.04
C ASN A 190 -4.69 8.33 -3.39
N ALA A 191 -4.81 7.45 -2.40
CA ALA A 191 -5.20 6.05 -2.58
C ALA A 191 -6.54 5.92 -3.31
N ARG A 192 -7.52 6.77 -2.96
CA ARG A 192 -8.87 6.73 -3.54
C ARG A 192 -8.86 7.12 -5.01
N GLU A 193 -8.20 8.21 -5.35
CA GLU A 193 -8.06 8.71 -6.72
C GLU A 193 -7.32 7.69 -7.59
N ARG A 194 -6.33 7.02 -7.02
CA ARG A 194 -5.58 5.95 -7.68
C ARG A 194 -6.31 4.60 -7.72
N ALA A 195 -7.52 4.52 -7.16
CA ALA A 195 -8.27 3.29 -7.00
C ALA A 195 -7.42 2.16 -6.38
N ILE A 196 -6.66 2.49 -5.34
CA ILE A 196 -5.85 1.53 -4.59
C ILE A 196 -6.76 0.76 -3.64
N GLY A 197 -6.55 -0.54 -3.58
CA GLY A 197 -7.39 -1.45 -2.82
C GLY A 197 -6.92 -2.88 -2.92
N GLY A 198 -7.82 -3.81 -2.63
CA GLY A 198 -7.55 -5.23 -2.72
C GLY A 198 -8.70 -6.02 -3.33
N HIS A 199 -8.37 -7.11 -4.02
CA HIS A 199 -9.37 -7.99 -4.63
C HIS A 199 -8.84 -9.41 -4.86
N ALA A 200 -9.75 -10.34 -5.17
CA ALA A 200 -9.37 -11.66 -5.64
C ALA A 200 -8.54 -11.58 -6.92
N ALA A 201 -7.40 -12.25 -6.96
CA ALA A 201 -6.49 -12.37 -8.09
C ALA A 201 -7.07 -13.33 -9.14
N ALA A 202 -8.25 -13.01 -9.66
CA ALA A 202 -8.91 -13.75 -10.73
C ALA A 202 -9.63 -12.80 -11.69
N LYS A 203 -9.67 -13.21 -12.96
CA LYS A 203 -10.32 -12.48 -14.05
C LYS A 203 -10.96 -13.45 -15.05
N VAL A 204 -11.95 -12.99 -15.79
CA VAL A 204 -12.42 -13.66 -17.00
C VAL A 204 -11.49 -13.22 -18.14
N ALA A 205 -10.82 -14.18 -18.77
CA ALA A 205 -9.87 -13.97 -19.86
C ALA A 205 -10.40 -14.57 -21.17
N GLY A 206 -9.89 -14.09 -22.30
CA GLY A 206 -10.33 -14.56 -23.63
C GLY A 206 -11.80 -14.29 -23.86
N ILE A 207 -12.23 -13.06 -23.56
CA ILE A 207 -13.64 -12.68 -23.56
C ILE A 207 -14.17 -12.57 -25.00
N CYS A 208 -15.35 -13.13 -25.22
CA CYS A 208 -16.25 -12.81 -26.33
C CYS A 208 -17.60 -12.32 -25.79
N MET A 209 -18.39 -11.64 -26.62
CA MET A 209 -19.73 -11.17 -26.27
C MET A 209 -20.77 -12.23 -26.66
N LYS A 210 -21.42 -12.84 -25.68
CA LYS A 210 -22.52 -13.79 -25.86
C LYS A 210 -23.86 -13.04 -25.82
N LYS A 211 -24.76 -13.32 -26.76
CA LYS A 211 -26.13 -12.81 -26.71
C LYS A 211 -26.89 -13.54 -25.60
N ASP A 212 -27.32 -12.81 -24.59
CA ASP A 212 -28.15 -13.31 -23.49
C ASP A 212 -29.01 -12.16 -22.92
N PRO A 213 -30.11 -11.79 -23.60
CA PRO A 213 -30.93 -10.64 -23.20
C PRO A 213 -31.66 -10.83 -21.87
N GLN A 214 -31.75 -12.07 -21.38
CA GLN A 214 -32.41 -12.40 -20.11
C GLN A 214 -31.46 -12.27 -18.91
N SER A 215 -30.15 -12.16 -19.16
CA SER A 215 -29.18 -11.95 -18.09
C SER A 215 -29.40 -10.59 -17.43
N PRO A 216 -29.41 -10.51 -16.08
CA PRO A 216 -29.46 -9.23 -15.38
C PRO A 216 -28.18 -8.39 -15.58
N TYR A 217 -27.14 -8.97 -16.19
CA TYR A 217 -25.88 -8.30 -16.50
C TYR A 217 -25.71 -7.96 -17.98
N ALA A 218 -26.75 -8.20 -18.79
CA ALA A 218 -26.71 -7.86 -20.20
C ALA A 218 -26.54 -6.35 -20.39
N ASN A 219 -25.72 -5.97 -21.36
CA ASN A 219 -25.66 -4.58 -21.81
C ASN A 219 -26.97 -4.18 -22.52
N ARG A 220 -27.08 -2.93 -22.97
CA ARG A 220 -28.27 -2.40 -23.66
C ARG A 220 -28.65 -3.21 -24.90
N ASP A 221 -27.67 -3.84 -25.54
CA ASP A 221 -27.88 -4.66 -26.73
C ASP A 221 -28.14 -6.13 -26.40
N GLY A 222 -28.30 -6.49 -25.12
CA GLY A 222 -28.59 -7.87 -24.70
C GLY A 222 -27.39 -8.81 -24.75
N TYR A 223 -26.15 -8.30 -24.66
CA TYR A 223 -24.93 -9.10 -24.65
C TYR A 223 -24.22 -9.11 -23.30
N VAL A 224 -23.58 -10.23 -22.98
CA VAL A 224 -22.75 -10.43 -21.78
C VAL A 224 -21.33 -10.89 -22.17
N PRO A 225 -20.29 -10.47 -21.43
CA PRO A 225 -18.95 -11.03 -21.58
C PRO A 225 -18.95 -12.50 -21.14
N LEU A 226 -18.39 -13.39 -21.96
CA LEU A 226 -18.15 -14.80 -21.64
C LEU A 226 -16.68 -15.14 -21.91
N GLY A 227 -16.04 -15.89 -21.02
CA GLY A 227 -14.68 -16.36 -21.24
C GLY A 227 -14.25 -17.45 -20.27
N LYS A 228 -12.93 -17.55 -20.04
CA LYS A 228 -12.32 -18.50 -19.11
C LYS A 228 -11.95 -17.80 -17.81
N LEU A 229 -12.33 -18.36 -16.65
CA LEU A 229 -11.83 -17.90 -15.37
C LEU A 229 -10.35 -18.26 -15.25
N VAL A 230 -9.50 -17.25 -15.05
CA VAL A 230 -8.06 -17.41 -14.85
C VAL A 230 -7.69 -16.80 -13.52
N GLU A 231 -7.13 -17.63 -12.65
CA GLU A 231 -6.51 -17.19 -11.41
C GLU A 231 -5.05 -16.80 -11.65
N TYR A 232 -4.61 -15.77 -10.95
CA TYR A 232 -3.27 -15.24 -10.99
C TYR A 232 -2.79 -14.96 -9.57
N ALA A 233 -3.07 -15.87 -8.62
CA ALA A 233 -2.82 -15.71 -7.18
C ALA A 233 -1.52 -14.95 -6.86
N GLY A 234 -1.65 -13.89 -6.06
CA GLY A 234 -0.54 -13.02 -5.70
C GLY A 234 0.09 -12.24 -6.86
N GLY A 235 -0.49 -12.21 -8.07
CA GLY A 235 0.14 -11.67 -9.27
C GLY A 235 0.32 -10.15 -9.29
N ARG A 236 0.97 -9.65 -10.35
CA ARG A 236 1.11 -8.20 -10.60
C ARG A 236 -0.27 -7.54 -10.79
N SER A 237 -0.42 -6.33 -10.28
CA SER A 237 -1.64 -5.54 -10.33
C SER A 237 -1.36 -4.11 -10.76
N ASP A 238 -2.41 -3.33 -11.01
CA ASP A 238 -2.30 -1.91 -11.31
C ASP A 238 -2.18 -1.06 -10.03
N GLY A 239 -1.29 -1.44 -9.12
CA GLY A 239 -1.05 -0.77 -7.83
C GLY A 239 -1.87 -1.30 -6.65
N CYS A 240 -2.76 -2.27 -6.88
CA CYS A 240 -3.60 -2.88 -5.85
C CYS A 240 -2.93 -4.08 -5.16
N THR A 241 -3.45 -4.49 -4.01
CA THR A 241 -3.19 -5.84 -3.46
C THR A 241 -4.06 -6.86 -4.19
N SER A 242 -3.53 -8.05 -4.45
CA SER A 242 -4.34 -9.13 -5.04
C SER A 242 -4.08 -10.44 -4.33
N TRP A 243 -5.15 -11.09 -3.85
CA TRP A 243 -5.07 -12.27 -3.00
C TRP A 243 -5.61 -13.51 -3.70
N ALA A 244 -5.31 -14.71 -3.21
CA ALA A 244 -6.05 -15.90 -3.61
C ALA A 244 -7.57 -15.70 -3.38
N ALA A 245 -8.42 -16.36 -4.17
CA ALA A 245 -9.86 -16.14 -4.10
C ALA A 245 -10.46 -16.46 -2.72
N SER A 246 -10.00 -17.53 -2.08
CA SER A 246 -10.40 -17.91 -0.71
C SER A 246 -10.00 -16.85 0.32
N ASP A 247 -8.76 -16.37 0.25
CA ASP A 247 -8.25 -15.32 1.15
C ASP A 247 -9.00 -14.00 0.93
N ALA A 248 -9.26 -13.62 -0.31
CA ALA A 248 -10.02 -12.42 -0.65
C ALA A 248 -11.43 -12.46 -0.04
N ASN A 249 -12.13 -13.59 -0.16
CA ASN A 249 -13.46 -13.73 0.44
C ASN A 249 -13.41 -13.55 1.97
N GLN A 250 -12.43 -14.17 2.63
CA GLN A 250 -12.30 -14.05 4.09
C GLN A 250 -11.92 -12.63 4.53
N ILE A 251 -10.96 -11.98 3.85
CA ILE A 251 -10.54 -10.61 4.15
C ILE A 251 -11.71 -9.65 3.98
N ILE A 252 -12.44 -9.77 2.87
CA ILE A 252 -13.59 -8.92 2.56
C ILE A 252 -14.70 -9.12 3.60
N SER A 253 -15.03 -10.36 3.96
CA SER A 253 -15.99 -10.63 5.03
C SER A 253 -15.55 -10.08 6.39
N MET A 254 -14.25 -10.07 6.68
CA MET A 254 -13.71 -9.58 7.94
C MET A 254 -13.85 -8.06 8.10
N VAL A 255 -13.77 -7.30 7.01
CA VAL A 255 -13.78 -5.83 7.05
C VAL A 255 -15.07 -5.20 6.57
N LYS A 256 -15.97 -6.00 5.97
CA LYS A 256 -17.28 -5.53 5.52
C LYS A 256 -18.02 -4.93 6.72
N ASP A 257 -18.38 -3.66 6.59
CA ASP A 257 -19.06 -2.86 7.63
C ASP A 257 -18.28 -2.75 8.96
N ASN A 258 -17.00 -3.15 8.97
CA ASN A 258 -16.12 -3.17 10.14
C ASN A 258 -14.66 -2.86 9.72
N PRO A 259 -14.36 -1.61 9.33
CA PRO A 259 -13.06 -1.25 8.75
C PRO A 259 -11.89 -1.52 9.70
N THR A 260 -10.72 -1.79 9.15
CA THR A 260 -9.46 -1.93 9.88
C THR A 260 -8.30 -1.22 9.19
N THR A 261 -7.14 -1.18 9.84
CA THR A 261 -5.91 -0.61 9.29
C THR A 261 -5.15 -1.60 8.44
N LEU A 262 -4.50 -1.11 7.39
CA LEU A 262 -3.47 -1.81 6.62
C LEU A 262 -2.21 -0.94 6.58
N TYR A 263 -1.08 -1.49 6.99
CA TYR A 263 0.23 -0.86 6.76
C TYR A 263 0.99 -1.59 5.66
N ILE A 264 1.42 -0.88 4.61
CA ILE A 264 2.21 -1.44 3.52
C ILE A 264 3.66 -0.93 3.64
N TYR A 265 4.62 -1.84 3.83
CA TYR A 265 6.04 -1.53 3.78
C TYR A 265 6.58 -1.73 2.35
N PRO A 266 7.50 -0.90 1.83
CA PRO A 266 8.21 0.22 2.48
C PRO A 266 7.68 1.62 2.13
N GLU A 267 7.91 2.61 3.00
CA GLU A 267 7.67 4.04 2.73
C GLU A 267 8.82 4.66 1.91
N SER A 268 8.66 5.88 1.39
CA SER A 268 9.71 6.51 0.56
C SER A 268 11.03 6.72 1.31
N SER A 269 10.96 6.97 2.63
CA SER A 269 12.11 7.17 3.50
C SER A 269 12.94 5.90 3.64
N ASP A 270 12.29 4.74 3.80
CA ASP A 270 12.96 3.44 3.84
C ASP A 270 13.65 3.14 2.52
N ILE A 271 12.95 3.38 1.40
CA ILE A 271 13.50 3.15 0.06
C ILE A 271 14.75 4.01 -0.16
N LYS A 272 14.70 5.31 0.21
CA LYS A 272 15.85 6.22 0.12
C LYS A 272 17.02 5.76 1.00
N ALA A 273 16.73 5.32 2.23
CA ALA A 273 17.74 4.84 3.16
C ALA A 273 18.44 3.57 2.64
N ILE A 274 17.66 2.60 2.14
CA ILE A 274 18.18 1.38 1.52
C ILE A 274 19.01 1.72 0.28
N ALA A 275 18.49 2.57 -0.61
CA ALA A 275 19.21 2.97 -1.81
C ALA A 275 20.56 3.61 -1.49
N LYS A 276 20.62 4.46 -0.46
CA LYS A 276 21.87 5.08 0.03
C LYS A 276 22.83 4.03 0.61
N ALA A 277 22.33 3.07 1.39
CA ALA A 277 23.17 2.01 1.97
C ALA A 277 23.79 1.12 0.87
N VAL A 278 22.98 0.69 -0.10
CA VAL A 278 23.43 -0.13 -1.24
C VAL A 278 24.46 0.64 -2.09
N ALA A 279 24.20 1.90 -2.40
CA ALA A 279 25.15 2.73 -3.16
C ALA A 279 26.49 2.93 -2.44
N ALA A 280 26.50 2.91 -1.11
CA ALA A 280 27.70 2.97 -0.28
C ALA A 280 28.38 1.61 -0.07
N GLY A 281 27.90 0.53 -0.70
CA GLY A 281 28.43 -0.83 -0.53
C GLY A 281 28.20 -1.40 0.88
N ARG A 282 27.26 -0.86 1.65
CA ARG A 282 26.96 -1.30 3.03
C ARG A 282 25.80 -2.28 3.03
N SER A 283 25.85 -3.26 3.94
CA SER A 283 24.69 -4.11 4.21
C SER A 283 23.59 -3.29 4.90
N PRO A 284 22.33 -3.33 4.42
CA PRO A 284 21.19 -2.70 5.09
C PRO A 284 21.02 -3.12 6.55
N ALA A 285 21.16 -4.43 6.83
CA ALA A 285 20.99 -4.98 8.17
C ALA A 285 21.97 -4.37 9.18
N GLN A 286 23.23 -4.14 8.76
CA GLN A 286 24.25 -3.48 9.59
C GLN A 286 23.91 -2.02 9.91
N SER A 287 23.05 -1.39 9.10
CA SER A 287 22.58 -0.01 9.31
C SER A 287 21.22 0.04 10.01
N GLY A 288 20.72 -1.10 10.52
CA GLY A 288 19.39 -1.21 11.13
C GLY A 288 18.23 -1.03 10.13
N LEU A 289 18.52 -1.14 8.83
CA LEU A 289 17.53 -1.02 7.77
C LEU A 289 17.04 -2.40 7.35
N TYR A 290 15.79 -2.47 6.90
CA TYR A 290 15.17 -3.72 6.48
C TYR A 290 14.80 -3.71 4.99
N TRP A 291 15.21 -4.77 4.30
CA TRP A 291 14.67 -5.19 3.01
C TRP A 291 14.87 -6.71 2.94
N ASN A 292 14.00 -7.43 2.23
CA ASN A 292 14.26 -8.85 2.01
C ASN A 292 15.54 -9.08 1.18
N ASP A 293 16.50 -9.82 1.72
CA ASP A 293 17.83 -9.99 1.10
C ASP A 293 17.78 -10.58 -0.31
N SER A 294 16.94 -11.60 -0.55
CA SER A 294 16.82 -12.20 -1.89
C SER A 294 16.30 -11.21 -2.92
N CYS A 295 15.25 -10.46 -2.59
CA CYS A 295 14.73 -9.45 -3.50
C CYS A 295 15.66 -8.26 -3.66
N LEU A 296 16.36 -7.83 -2.60
CA LEU A 296 17.32 -6.73 -2.72
C LEU A 296 18.47 -7.11 -3.67
N LYS A 297 18.97 -8.33 -3.54
CA LYS A 297 20.01 -8.87 -4.42
C LYS A 297 19.55 -8.92 -5.88
N GLU A 298 18.30 -9.31 -6.14
CA GLU A 298 17.73 -9.38 -7.48
C GLU A 298 17.55 -8.00 -8.12
N ILE A 299 17.01 -7.02 -7.37
CA ILE A 299 16.68 -5.69 -7.92
C ILE A 299 17.85 -4.70 -7.89
N GLY A 300 18.88 -5.00 -7.09
CA GLY A 300 19.99 -4.11 -6.77
C GLY A 300 19.55 -2.96 -5.87
N THR A 301 19.25 -1.81 -6.48
CA THR A 301 18.89 -0.58 -5.75
C THR A 301 17.41 -0.28 -5.95
N PRO A 302 16.59 -0.23 -4.89
CA PRO A 302 15.19 0.15 -5.01
C PRO A 302 15.04 1.65 -5.30
N LYS A 303 13.90 2.03 -5.88
CA LYS A 303 13.63 3.42 -6.27
C LYS A 303 12.23 3.84 -5.90
N PHE A 304 12.12 5.00 -5.27
CA PHE A 304 10.86 5.69 -5.09
C PHE A 304 10.70 6.76 -6.18
N TRP A 305 9.52 6.81 -6.79
CA TRP A 305 9.11 7.77 -7.80
C TRP A 305 8.07 8.72 -7.21
N PRO A 306 8.47 9.94 -6.80
CA PRO A 306 7.54 10.94 -6.29
C PRO A 306 6.54 11.37 -7.37
N LYS A 307 5.29 11.62 -6.97
CA LYS A 307 4.23 12.10 -7.86
C LYS A 307 4.65 13.37 -8.61
N GLU A 308 5.36 14.29 -7.95
CA GLU A 308 5.80 15.57 -8.50
C GLU A 308 6.78 15.38 -9.67
N THR A 309 7.49 14.25 -9.71
CA THR A 309 8.44 13.91 -10.76
C THR A 309 7.82 13.03 -11.84
N LEU A 310 7.02 12.02 -11.43
CA LEU A 310 6.57 10.98 -12.35
C LEU A 310 5.25 11.30 -13.06
N GLU A 311 4.32 12.03 -12.41
CA GLU A 311 3.04 12.38 -13.04
C GLU A 311 3.20 13.24 -14.30
N PRO A 312 4.04 14.30 -14.33
CA PRO A 312 4.26 15.07 -15.56
C PRO A 312 4.81 14.21 -16.70
N VAL A 313 5.70 13.26 -16.38
CA VAL A 313 6.28 12.33 -17.36
C VAL A 313 5.20 11.40 -17.93
N ILE A 314 4.34 10.82 -17.08
CA ILE A 314 3.24 9.97 -17.54
C ILE A 314 2.24 10.76 -18.39
N ALA A 315 1.88 11.97 -17.95
CA ALA A 315 0.92 12.83 -18.65
C ALA A 315 1.44 13.21 -20.05
N GLN A 316 2.70 13.63 -20.15
CA GLN A 316 3.33 13.95 -21.42
C GLN A 316 3.41 12.72 -22.33
N TYR A 317 3.82 11.56 -21.80
CA TYR A 317 3.85 10.32 -22.57
C TYR A 317 2.48 9.95 -23.14
N LYS A 318 1.40 10.07 -22.36
CA LYS A 318 0.02 9.81 -22.83
C LYS A 318 -0.40 10.77 -23.94
N LYS A 319 0.03 12.03 -23.89
CA LYS A 319 -0.25 13.04 -24.91
C LYS A 319 0.46 12.72 -26.22
N ASP A 320 1.72 12.29 -26.13
CA ASP A 320 2.55 11.97 -27.30
C ASP A 320 2.21 10.59 -27.89
N HIS A 321 1.61 9.71 -27.08
CA HIS A 321 1.23 8.35 -27.44
C HIS A 321 -0.25 8.11 -27.10
N PRO A 322 -1.19 8.73 -27.83
CA PRO A 322 -2.62 8.53 -27.58
C PRO A 322 -2.97 7.05 -27.74
N ALA A 323 -3.82 6.55 -26.84
CA ALA A 323 -4.25 5.16 -26.89
C ALA A 323 -4.97 4.88 -28.22
N PRO A 324 -4.72 3.73 -28.86
CA PRO A 324 -5.45 3.35 -30.06
C PRO A 324 -6.95 3.22 -29.74
N PRO A 325 -7.84 3.40 -30.74
CA PRO A 325 -9.27 3.20 -30.55
C PRO A 325 -9.55 1.82 -29.95
N THR A 326 -10.48 1.76 -29.00
CA THR A 326 -10.91 0.49 -28.39
C THR A 326 -11.50 -0.40 -29.47
N LYS A 327 -10.86 -1.55 -29.73
CA LYS A 327 -11.43 -2.55 -30.63
C LYS A 327 -12.65 -3.19 -29.95
N PRO A 328 -13.75 -3.43 -30.68
CA PRO A 328 -14.89 -4.14 -30.13
C PRO A 328 -14.47 -5.55 -29.71
N ILE A 329 -15.01 -6.01 -28.58
CA ILE A 329 -14.87 -7.39 -28.15
C ILE A 329 -15.62 -8.26 -29.18
N PRO A 330 -15.02 -9.35 -29.70
CA PRO A 330 -15.67 -10.19 -30.70
C PRO A 330 -16.93 -10.84 -30.15
N ILE A 331 -17.93 -11.08 -31.01
CA ILE A 331 -19.08 -11.91 -30.65
C ILE A 331 -18.59 -13.36 -30.48
N CYS A 332 -19.15 -14.09 -29.53
CA CYS A 332 -18.81 -15.50 -29.37
C CYS A 332 -19.21 -16.28 -30.62
N ASP A 333 -18.30 -17.14 -31.09
CA ASP A 333 -18.64 -18.11 -32.14
C ASP A 333 -19.86 -18.91 -31.67
N GLN A 334 -20.86 -19.05 -32.55
CA GLN A 334 -21.99 -19.91 -32.24
C GLN A 334 -21.47 -21.35 -32.08
N PRO A 335 -22.03 -22.14 -31.15
CA PRO A 335 -21.68 -23.55 -30.99
C PRO A 335 -21.74 -24.33 -32.31
#